data_AF-A0A7H8QYX3-F1
#
_entry.id   AF-A0A7H8QYX3-F1
#
_cell.length_a   1.000
_cell.length_b   1.000
_cell.length_c   1.000
_cell.angle_alpha   90.00
_cell.angle_beta   90.00
_cell.angle_gamma   90.00
#
_symmetry.space_group_name_H-M   'P 1'
#
loop_
_entity.id
_entity.type
_entity.pdbx_description
1 polymer ?
#
loop_
_entity_poly.entity_id
_entity_poly.type
_entity_poly.pdbx_seq_one_letter_code
_entity_poly.pdbx_strand_id
1 'polypeptide(L)'
;MATIKNLNAHDRPPEKVRATYKKYQHVRLSEIEQDPDVIDLEKLDQDDLPDPFIILESLSSEGLREAFDEFMGKGHLSHKTHGTALIEGVPVIAHKRVSGLRMIPSLIPPTIQSKLLSLMLHRDLSDPSHQTNLHLHYDIQYPNVSNHGSGTDDTKDTPQSYASFFEADPSLALTAKDPNIHKAITVQNMLDKKLRWVTLGGQYNWTTKVYPDGPPPAFPADIARLLGAAFPETDAQAAIVNFYSANDTLSMHRDVSEKCDVGLISVSIGCDGLFMISHDDGEGCEVIRLRSGDAVYMSGRSRFAWHGVPKIIPETCPTWLRDWPGPEYPFWQGWMSGKRINLNVRQMTDAKPNQDAALAL
;
A
#
# COMPACT_ATOMS: atom_id res chain seq x y z
N MET A 1 11.15 -5.09 -23.48
CA MET A 1 12.58 -4.69 -23.48
C MET A 1 12.66 -3.45 -22.61
N ALA A 2 13.22 -3.55 -21.40
CA ALA A 2 13.29 -2.44 -20.46
C ALA A 2 13.85 -1.17 -21.14
N THR A 3 12.99 -0.19 -21.33
CA THR A 3 13.24 0.99 -22.17
C THR A 3 14.26 1.94 -21.56
N ILE A 4 14.66 1.74 -20.29
CA ILE A 4 15.54 2.68 -19.60
C ILE A 4 16.62 1.93 -18.78
N LYS A 5 17.65 1.46 -19.48
CA LYS A 5 18.96 1.21 -18.85
C LYS A 5 19.59 2.59 -18.57
N ASN A 6 20.12 2.81 -17.36
CA ASN A 6 20.85 4.01 -16.88
C ASN A 6 20.13 4.97 -15.89
N LEU A 7 19.01 4.57 -15.25
CA LEU A 7 18.47 5.36 -14.14
C LEU A 7 19.09 4.96 -12.80
N ASN A 8 19.37 5.92 -11.94
CA ASN A 8 19.96 5.68 -10.63
C ASN A 8 19.00 6.10 -9.50
N ALA A 9 18.79 5.23 -8.51
CA ALA A 9 17.99 5.51 -7.30
C ALA A 9 18.57 6.63 -6.40
N HIS A 10 19.75 7.16 -6.74
CA HIS A 10 20.42 8.27 -6.05
C HIS A 10 20.37 9.59 -6.83
N ASP A 11 19.78 9.61 -8.02
CA ASP A 11 19.63 10.83 -8.80
C ASP A 11 18.79 11.87 -8.03
N ARG A 12 18.95 13.14 -8.40
CA ARG A 12 18.13 14.22 -7.83
C ARG A 12 16.98 14.55 -8.78
N PRO A 13 15.76 14.78 -8.27
CA PRO A 13 14.66 15.24 -9.11
C PRO A 13 14.95 16.63 -9.71
N PRO A 14 14.39 16.95 -10.89
CA PRO A 14 14.49 18.27 -11.50
C PRO A 14 14.08 19.40 -10.55
N GLU A 15 14.64 20.59 -10.73
CA GLU A 15 14.40 21.72 -9.82
C GLU A 15 12.92 22.13 -9.75
N LYS A 16 12.24 22.20 -10.90
CA LYS A 16 10.81 22.51 -10.97
C LYS A 16 9.97 21.50 -10.17
N VAL A 17 10.25 20.21 -10.35
CA VAL A 17 9.61 19.11 -9.60
C VAL A 17 9.84 19.28 -8.08
N ARG A 18 11.06 19.63 -7.66
CA ARG A 18 11.37 19.87 -6.25
C ARG A 18 10.66 21.11 -5.68
N ALA A 19 10.53 22.16 -6.49
CA ALA A 19 9.83 23.39 -6.10
C ALA A 19 8.34 23.12 -5.89
N THR A 20 7.69 22.40 -6.81
CA THR A 20 6.28 22.01 -6.67
C THR A 20 6.07 21.10 -5.46
N TYR A 21 6.95 20.11 -5.24
CA TYR A 21 6.88 19.26 -4.05
C TYR A 21 6.87 20.10 -2.77
N LYS A 22 7.78 21.07 -2.64
CA LYS A 22 7.84 21.97 -1.47
C LYS A 22 6.59 22.84 -1.32
N LYS A 23 6.00 23.34 -2.42
CA LYS A 23 4.73 24.11 -2.39
C LYS A 23 3.65 23.33 -1.63
N TYR A 24 3.50 22.04 -1.93
CA TYR A 24 2.43 21.22 -1.37
C TYR A 24 2.70 20.64 0.02
N GLN A 25 3.91 20.75 0.58
CA GLN A 25 4.17 20.26 1.95
C GLN A 25 3.45 21.06 3.04
N HIS A 26 3.11 22.31 2.76
CA HIS A 26 2.58 23.25 3.75
C HIS A 26 1.18 23.77 3.42
N VAL A 27 0.57 23.29 2.34
CA VAL A 27 -0.78 23.70 1.93
C VAL A 27 -1.84 23.16 2.91
N ARG A 28 -2.88 23.96 3.17
CA ARG A 28 -4.04 23.56 4.00
C ARG A 28 -5.13 22.94 3.14
N LEU A 29 -6.04 22.19 3.76
CA LEU A 29 -7.18 21.56 3.06
C LEU A 29 -8.02 22.56 2.27
N SER A 30 -8.38 23.70 2.87
CA SER A 30 -9.17 24.73 2.20
C SER A 30 -8.49 25.31 0.94
N GLU A 31 -7.16 25.30 0.91
CA GLU A 31 -6.37 25.75 -0.24
C GLU A 31 -6.30 24.64 -1.30
N ILE A 32 -6.15 23.38 -0.90
CA ILE A 32 -6.21 22.21 -1.79
C ILE A 32 -7.56 22.16 -2.52
N GLU A 33 -8.68 22.37 -1.81
CA GLU A 33 -10.02 22.25 -2.38
C GLU A 33 -10.33 23.26 -3.49
N GLN A 34 -9.60 24.38 -3.49
CA GLN A 34 -9.74 25.50 -4.42
C GLN A 34 -8.59 25.56 -5.44
N ASP A 35 -7.58 24.70 -5.32
CA ASP A 35 -6.41 24.70 -6.20
C ASP A 35 -6.73 23.98 -7.52
N PRO A 36 -6.77 24.69 -8.66
CA PRO A 36 -7.05 24.06 -9.95
C PRO A 36 -5.91 23.15 -10.43
N ASP A 37 -4.71 23.24 -9.84
CA ASP A 37 -3.57 22.38 -10.16
C ASP A 37 -3.65 21.01 -9.43
N VAL A 38 -4.57 20.85 -8.46
CA VAL A 38 -4.80 19.57 -7.78
C VAL A 38 -5.89 18.79 -8.50
N ILE A 39 -5.48 17.65 -9.06
CA ILE A 39 -6.38 16.69 -9.70
C ILE A 39 -7.19 15.99 -8.61
N ASP A 40 -8.50 16.22 -8.62
CA ASP A 40 -9.47 15.56 -7.77
C ASP A 40 -10.30 14.58 -8.60
N LEU A 41 -10.00 13.28 -8.48
CA LEU A 41 -10.61 12.24 -9.31
C LEU A 41 -12.14 12.14 -9.13
N GLU A 42 -12.69 12.51 -7.97
CA GLU A 42 -14.14 12.50 -7.72
C GLU A 42 -14.86 13.69 -8.38
N LYS A 43 -14.12 14.74 -8.75
CA LYS A 43 -14.68 15.93 -9.41
C LYS A 43 -14.60 15.85 -10.94
N LEU A 44 -13.97 14.81 -11.49
CA LEU A 44 -13.88 14.60 -12.92
C LEU A 44 -15.21 14.05 -13.45
N ASP A 45 -15.83 14.78 -14.37
CA ASP A 45 -16.98 14.30 -15.12
C ASP A 45 -16.52 13.26 -16.15
N GLN A 46 -17.00 12.02 -16.02
CA GLN A 46 -16.59 10.91 -16.87
C GLN A 46 -17.19 11.01 -18.28
N ASP A 47 -18.33 11.69 -18.41
CA ASP A 47 -19.02 11.91 -19.69
C ASP A 47 -18.44 13.11 -20.46
N ASP A 48 -17.78 14.03 -19.75
CA ASP A 48 -17.13 15.23 -20.32
C ASP A 48 -15.78 15.52 -19.67
N LEU A 49 -14.83 14.60 -19.85
CA LEU A 49 -13.48 14.77 -19.30
C LEU A 49 -12.75 15.96 -19.95
N PRO A 50 -12.22 16.92 -19.16
CA PRO A 50 -11.42 18.01 -19.70
C PRO A 50 -10.09 17.51 -20.26
N ASP A 51 -9.54 18.19 -21.27
CA ASP A 51 -8.13 18.00 -21.64
C ASP A 51 -7.23 18.36 -20.43
N PRO A 52 -6.20 17.57 -20.08
CA PRO A 52 -5.60 16.47 -20.85
C PRO A 52 -5.96 15.05 -20.35
N PHE A 53 -7.15 14.85 -19.77
CA PHE A 53 -7.59 13.54 -19.28
C PHE A 53 -8.23 12.70 -20.37
N ILE A 54 -8.14 11.37 -20.23
CA ILE A 54 -8.83 10.39 -21.08
C ILE A 54 -9.25 9.18 -20.24
N ILE A 55 -10.37 8.54 -20.61
CA ILE A 55 -10.71 7.18 -20.13
C ILE A 55 -10.01 6.19 -21.06
N LEU A 56 -9.15 5.33 -20.51
CA LEU A 56 -8.48 4.27 -21.27
C LEU A 56 -9.39 3.07 -21.48
N GLU A 57 -10.07 2.67 -20.40
CA GLU A 57 -10.91 1.50 -20.32
C GLU A 57 -11.81 1.61 -19.09
N SER A 58 -12.71 0.65 -18.93
CA SER A 58 -13.56 0.50 -17.76
C SER A 58 -13.40 -0.94 -17.25
N LEU A 59 -12.99 -1.11 -16.00
CA LEU A 59 -12.77 -2.43 -15.39
C LEU A 59 -14.12 -3.13 -15.19
N SER A 60 -14.19 -4.40 -15.57
CA SER A 60 -15.41 -5.19 -15.45
C SER A 60 -15.86 -5.33 -14.00
N SER A 61 -17.08 -4.86 -13.72
CA SER A 61 -17.73 -4.99 -12.42
C SER A 61 -17.96 -6.45 -12.01
N GLU A 62 -18.16 -7.34 -12.98
CA GLU A 62 -18.39 -8.77 -12.71
C GLU A 62 -17.11 -9.44 -12.20
N GLY A 63 -15.99 -9.27 -12.92
CA GLY A 63 -14.70 -9.85 -12.51
C GLY A 63 -14.19 -9.30 -11.17
N LEU A 64 -14.39 -8.00 -10.93
CA LEU A 64 -14.05 -7.39 -9.64
C LEU A 64 -14.93 -7.93 -8.50
N ARG A 65 -16.24 -8.10 -8.73
CA ARG A 65 -17.16 -8.65 -7.72
C ARG A 65 -16.80 -10.08 -7.34
N GLU A 66 -16.51 -10.93 -8.32
CA GLU A 66 -16.08 -12.31 -8.05
C GLU A 66 -14.84 -12.35 -7.16
N ALA A 67 -13.84 -11.52 -7.47
CA ALA A 67 -12.62 -11.42 -6.65
C ALA A 67 -12.90 -10.87 -5.25
N PHE A 68 -13.80 -9.89 -5.11
CA PHE A 68 -14.21 -9.34 -3.82
C PHE A 68 -14.97 -10.36 -2.96
N ASP A 69 -15.90 -11.10 -3.57
CA ASP A 69 -16.65 -12.16 -2.89
C ASP A 69 -15.73 -13.30 -2.46
N GLU A 70 -14.77 -13.71 -3.31
CA GLU A 70 -13.75 -14.67 -2.95
C GLU A 70 -12.89 -14.17 -1.77
N PHE A 71 -12.45 -12.92 -1.83
CA PHE A 71 -11.61 -12.30 -0.79
C PHE A 71 -12.33 -12.18 0.57
N MET A 72 -13.64 -11.96 0.56
CA MET A 72 -14.47 -11.94 1.77
C MET A 72 -14.78 -13.35 2.31
N GLY A 73 -14.69 -14.39 1.47
CA GLY A 73 -14.94 -15.78 1.83
C GLY A 73 -16.43 -16.18 1.77
N LYS A 74 -16.67 -17.46 1.50
CA LYS A 74 -18.00 -18.05 1.20
C LYS A 74 -19.08 -17.88 2.30
N GLY A 75 -18.74 -17.39 3.49
CA GLY A 75 -19.67 -17.16 4.61
C GLY A 75 -20.28 -15.75 4.68
N HIS A 76 -19.77 -14.79 3.90
CA HIS A 76 -20.22 -13.38 3.92
C HIS A 76 -21.18 -13.02 2.80
N LEU A 77 -21.77 -14.02 2.12
CA LEU A 77 -22.80 -13.87 1.09
C LEU A 77 -24.15 -13.41 1.70
N SER A 78 -24.16 -12.23 2.31
CA SER A 78 -25.36 -11.40 2.34
C SER A 78 -25.51 -10.87 0.92
N HIS A 79 -26.42 -11.50 0.16
CA HIS A 79 -26.97 -10.98 -1.11
C HIS A 79 -27.64 -9.59 -0.98
N LYS A 80 -27.41 -8.83 0.11
CA LYS A 80 -28.13 -7.61 0.48
C LYS A 80 -27.29 -6.43 1.01
N THR A 81 -25.95 -6.42 0.90
CA THR A 81 -25.16 -5.29 1.47
C THR A 81 -24.16 -4.60 0.54
N HIS A 82 -24.08 -4.98 -0.73
CA HIS A 82 -23.54 -4.09 -1.77
C HIS A 82 -24.73 -3.40 -2.41
N GLY A 83 -24.96 -2.12 -2.07
CA GLY A 83 -26.07 -1.32 -2.56
C GLY A 83 -26.33 -1.58 -4.05
N THR A 84 -27.55 -2.00 -4.36
CA THR A 84 -28.00 -2.31 -5.71
C THR A 84 -28.08 -1.03 -6.53
N ALA A 85 -26.99 -0.70 -7.19
CA ALA A 85 -26.97 -0.05 -8.49
C ALA A 85 -26.19 -0.97 -9.43
N LEU A 86 -26.64 -1.09 -10.68
CA LEU A 86 -25.85 -1.67 -11.76
C LEU A 86 -24.49 -0.96 -11.72
N ILE A 87 -23.42 -1.66 -11.33
CA ILE A 87 -22.09 -1.05 -11.33
C ILE A 87 -21.72 -0.94 -12.81
N GLU A 88 -21.89 0.25 -13.36
CA GLU A 88 -21.11 0.70 -14.52
C GLU A 88 -19.64 0.49 -14.17
N GLY A 89 -18.85 -0.10 -15.09
CA GLY A 89 -17.49 -0.53 -14.78
C GLY A 89 -16.63 0.61 -14.23
N VAL A 90 -15.60 0.28 -13.46
CA VAL A 90 -14.77 1.29 -12.80
C VAL A 90 -13.87 1.96 -13.85
N PRO A 91 -13.96 3.29 -14.06
CA PRO A 91 -13.19 3.96 -15.10
C PRO A 91 -11.69 3.93 -14.77
N VAL A 92 -10.89 3.76 -15.81
CA VAL A 92 -9.44 3.88 -15.75
C VAL A 92 -9.04 5.17 -16.44
N ILE A 93 -8.71 6.18 -15.64
CA ILE A 93 -8.40 7.53 -16.11
C ILE A 93 -6.89 7.66 -16.34
N ALA A 94 -6.50 8.23 -17.46
CA ALA A 94 -5.10 8.57 -17.75
C ALA A 94 -4.93 10.06 -18.00
N HIS A 95 -3.66 10.49 -17.95
CA HIS A 95 -3.26 11.88 -18.15
C HIS A 95 -2.25 11.95 -19.30
N LYS A 96 -2.54 12.70 -20.37
CA LYS A 96 -1.73 12.68 -21.62
C LYS A 96 -0.27 13.09 -21.44
N ARG A 97 0.07 13.85 -20.38
CA ARG A 97 1.47 14.24 -20.05
C ARG A 97 2.25 13.21 -19.22
N VAL A 98 1.62 12.13 -18.77
CA VAL A 98 2.22 11.11 -17.91
C VAL A 98 1.91 9.71 -18.48
N SER A 99 2.64 9.33 -19.52
CA SER A 99 2.35 8.09 -20.26
C SER A 99 2.48 6.85 -19.37
N GLY A 100 1.46 5.98 -19.44
CA GLY A 100 1.40 4.72 -18.70
C GLY A 100 0.94 4.86 -17.24
N LEU A 101 0.56 6.08 -16.79
CA LEU A 101 -0.16 6.28 -15.54
C LEU A 101 -1.65 5.92 -15.73
N ARG A 102 -2.16 5.05 -14.86
CA ARG A 102 -3.60 4.78 -14.73
C ARG A 102 -4.05 5.19 -13.33
N MET A 103 -5.11 5.98 -13.24
CA MET A 103 -5.75 6.47 -12.01
C MET A 103 -7.15 5.87 -11.94
N ILE A 104 -7.45 5.19 -10.84
CA ILE A 104 -8.66 4.37 -10.73
C ILE A 104 -9.37 4.77 -9.43
N PRO A 105 -10.36 5.68 -9.52
CA PRO A 105 -11.05 6.18 -8.33
C PRO A 105 -11.92 5.08 -7.70
N SER A 106 -11.93 5.03 -6.36
CA SER A 106 -12.80 4.15 -5.58
C SER A 106 -12.76 2.66 -5.99
N LEU A 107 -11.60 2.18 -6.45
CA LEU A 107 -11.41 0.80 -6.90
C LEU A 107 -11.75 -0.22 -5.81
N ILE A 108 -11.31 0.02 -4.58
CA ILE A 108 -11.47 -0.93 -3.47
C ILE A 108 -12.65 -0.50 -2.59
N PRO A 109 -13.75 -1.28 -2.51
CA PRO A 109 -14.91 -0.93 -1.70
C PRO A 109 -14.64 -0.95 -0.18
N PRO A 110 -15.42 -0.25 0.65
CA PRO A 110 -15.20 -0.13 2.10
C PRO A 110 -14.95 -1.45 2.84
N THR A 111 -15.76 -2.48 2.58
CA THR A 111 -15.63 -3.79 3.24
C THR A 111 -14.31 -4.48 2.89
N ILE A 112 -13.88 -4.35 1.64
CA ILE A 112 -12.62 -4.90 1.14
C ILE A 112 -11.44 -4.13 1.73
N GLN A 113 -11.54 -2.79 1.83
CA GLN A 113 -10.52 -1.97 2.49
C GLN A 113 -10.30 -2.39 3.94
N SER A 114 -11.38 -2.57 4.71
CA SER A 114 -11.30 -3.03 6.12
C SER A 114 -10.68 -4.42 6.23
N LYS A 115 -11.09 -5.37 5.39
CA LYS A 115 -10.52 -6.72 5.39
C LYS A 115 -9.04 -6.72 4.99
N LEU A 116 -8.67 -5.98 3.95
CA LEU A 116 -7.29 -5.83 3.49
C LEU A 116 -6.41 -5.22 4.59
N LEU A 117 -6.90 -4.19 5.28
CA LEU A 117 -6.20 -3.60 6.42
C LEU A 117 -6.00 -4.60 7.56
N SER A 118 -7.03 -5.36 7.93
CA SER A 118 -6.93 -6.39 8.97
C SER A 118 -5.95 -7.51 8.59
N LEU A 119 -5.92 -7.96 7.33
CA LEU A 119 -4.91 -8.94 6.89
C LEU A 119 -3.50 -8.35 7.01
N MET A 120 -3.25 -7.16 6.46
CA MET A 120 -1.92 -6.57 6.48
C MET A 120 -1.41 -6.25 7.90
N LEU A 121 -2.28 -5.78 8.81
CA LEU A 121 -1.86 -5.27 10.12
C LEU A 121 -2.00 -6.27 11.26
N HIS A 122 -2.92 -7.23 11.18
CA HIS A 122 -3.08 -8.26 12.21
C HIS A 122 -2.33 -9.54 11.84
N ARG A 123 -2.44 -10.01 10.59
CA ARG A 123 -1.79 -11.24 10.12
C ARG A 123 -0.38 -10.97 9.62
N ASP A 124 -0.23 -10.17 8.57
CA ASP A 124 1.02 -10.10 7.81
C ASP A 124 2.13 -9.32 8.55
N LEU A 125 1.78 -8.28 9.32
CA LEU A 125 2.72 -7.58 10.19
C LEU A 125 3.27 -8.47 11.31
N SER A 126 2.50 -9.49 11.71
CA SER A 126 2.86 -10.44 12.77
C SER A 126 3.63 -11.66 12.24
N ASP A 127 3.90 -11.71 10.93
CA ASP A 127 4.73 -12.75 10.33
C ASP A 127 6.22 -12.36 10.42
N PRO A 128 7.08 -13.15 11.09
CA PRO A 128 8.51 -12.86 11.24
C PRO A 128 9.31 -12.98 9.95
N SER A 129 8.76 -13.56 8.88
CA SER A 129 9.39 -13.57 7.56
C SER A 129 9.33 -12.21 6.87
N HIS A 130 8.40 -11.34 7.29
CA HIS A 130 8.24 -9.98 6.80
C HIS A 130 9.07 -8.99 7.61
N GLN A 131 9.76 -8.07 6.93
CA GLN A 131 10.59 -7.05 7.56
C GLN A 131 9.83 -5.74 7.76
N THR A 132 10.26 -4.98 8.76
CA THR A 132 9.78 -3.62 9.04
C THR A 132 10.96 -2.68 9.22
N ASN A 133 10.70 -1.37 9.22
CA ASN A 133 11.73 -0.37 9.50
C ASN A 133 12.38 -0.51 10.89
N LEU A 134 11.76 -1.27 11.79
CA LEU A 134 12.23 -1.44 13.17
C LEU A 134 13.25 -2.57 13.30
N HIS A 135 13.24 -3.54 12.40
CA HIS A 135 14.19 -4.65 12.40
C HIS A 135 15.65 -4.21 12.25
N LEU A 136 15.89 -3.02 11.72
CA LEU A 136 17.24 -2.43 11.64
C LEU A 136 17.81 -2.06 13.02
N HIS A 137 16.95 -1.80 14.01
CA HIS A 137 17.36 -1.14 15.25
C HIS A 137 16.85 -1.82 16.54
N TYR A 138 15.86 -2.70 16.43
CA TYR A 138 15.19 -3.34 17.56
C TYR A 138 15.11 -4.86 17.34
N ASP A 139 15.14 -5.60 18.45
CA ASP A 139 14.79 -7.01 18.46
C ASP A 139 13.26 -7.13 18.62
N ILE A 140 12.60 -7.60 17.56
CA ILE A 140 11.14 -7.68 17.52
C ILE A 140 10.70 -9.00 18.17
N GLN A 141 10.01 -8.90 19.29
CA GLN A 141 9.34 -10.04 19.91
C GLN A 141 7.91 -10.13 19.38
N TYR A 142 7.63 -11.18 18.64
CA TYR A 142 6.32 -11.40 18.04
C TYR A 142 5.34 -11.96 19.08
N PRO A 143 4.08 -11.48 19.13
CA PRO A 143 3.09 -11.97 20.08
C PRO A 143 2.77 -13.43 19.80
N ASN A 144 2.90 -14.30 20.80
CA ASN A 144 2.46 -15.70 20.66
C ASN A 144 0.95 -15.78 20.88
N VAL A 145 0.29 -16.67 20.15
CA VAL A 145 -1.09 -17.06 20.48
C VAL A 145 -1.04 -17.69 21.87
N SER A 146 -1.64 -17.04 22.87
CA SER A 146 -1.77 -17.60 24.21
C SER A 146 -2.65 -18.85 24.09
N ASN A 147 -2.07 -20.02 24.34
CA ASN A 147 -2.78 -21.31 24.46
C ASN A 147 -3.74 -21.28 25.66
N HIS A 148 -4.84 -20.54 25.57
CA HIS A 148 -5.98 -20.71 26.47
C HIS A 148 -6.91 -21.79 25.88
N GLY A 149 -6.45 -23.04 25.93
CA GLY A 149 -7.21 -24.20 25.50
C GLY A 149 -6.35 -25.47 25.42
N SER A 150 -6.56 -26.38 26.35
CA SER A 150 -5.92 -27.68 26.54
C SER A 150 -5.80 -28.57 25.29
N GLY A 151 -4.65 -29.23 25.13
CA GLY A 151 -4.53 -30.43 24.30
C GLY A 151 -3.10 -30.67 23.82
N THR A 152 -2.44 -31.65 24.43
CA THR A 152 -1.18 -32.22 23.93
C THR A 152 -1.41 -32.84 22.55
N ASP A 153 -0.84 -32.24 21.51
CA ASP A 153 -0.44 -32.98 20.31
C ASP A 153 0.73 -32.27 19.64
N ASP A 154 1.94 -32.73 19.98
CA ASP A 154 3.19 -32.40 19.31
C ASP A 154 3.16 -33.01 17.89
N THR A 155 2.50 -32.32 16.95
CA THR A 155 2.73 -32.50 15.53
C THR A 155 3.50 -31.29 15.01
N LYS A 156 4.76 -31.55 14.62
CA LYS A 156 5.82 -30.56 14.36
C LYS A 156 5.74 -29.81 13.02
N ASP A 157 4.57 -29.75 12.37
CA ASP A 157 4.46 -29.19 11.00
C ASP A 157 3.32 -28.18 10.79
N THR A 158 2.69 -27.66 11.86
CA THR A 158 1.83 -26.48 11.72
C THR A 158 2.67 -25.20 11.76
N PRO A 159 2.57 -24.30 10.76
CA PRO A 159 3.23 -22.99 10.82
C PRO A 159 2.81 -22.30 12.12
N GLN A 160 3.78 -21.86 12.92
CA GLN A 160 3.52 -21.12 14.15
C GLN A 160 2.76 -19.84 13.77
N SER A 161 1.45 -19.82 14.05
CA SER A 161 0.63 -18.62 13.89
C SER A 161 0.97 -17.67 15.03
N TYR A 162 1.39 -16.45 14.71
CA TYR A 162 1.57 -15.39 15.70
C TYR A 162 0.26 -14.62 15.90
N ALA A 163 0.04 -14.14 17.11
CA ALA A 163 -1.07 -13.25 17.42
C ALA A 163 -0.77 -11.83 16.91
N SER A 164 -1.83 -11.05 16.70
CA SER A 164 -1.73 -9.67 16.23
C SER A 164 -0.98 -8.79 17.24
N PHE A 165 -0.13 -7.87 16.75
CA PHE A 165 0.44 -6.82 17.61
C PHE A 165 -0.62 -5.92 18.27
N PHE A 166 -1.84 -5.90 17.73
CA PHE A 166 -2.97 -5.20 18.36
C PHE A 166 -3.57 -5.98 19.54
N GLU A 167 -3.28 -7.27 19.69
CA GLU A 167 -3.65 -8.09 20.86
C GLU A 167 -2.57 -8.08 21.95
N ALA A 168 -1.35 -7.67 21.61
CA ALA A 168 -0.24 -7.62 22.55
C ALA A 168 -0.45 -6.54 23.62
N ASP A 169 0.16 -6.74 24.79
CA ASP A 169 0.23 -5.71 25.83
C ASP A 169 0.88 -4.42 25.24
N PRO A 170 0.15 -3.30 25.16
CA PRO A 170 0.68 -2.06 24.58
C PRO A 170 1.91 -1.51 25.30
N SER A 171 2.12 -1.91 26.56
CA SER A 171 3.26 -1.52 27.39
C SER A 171 4.48 -2.43 27.22
N LEU A 172 4.36 -3.56 26.54
CA LEU A 172 5.46 -4.48 26.28
C LEU A 172 6.59 -3.75 25.56
N ALA A 173 7.81 -3.86 26.10
CA ALA A 173 8.98 -3.15 25.59
C ALA A 173 9.70 -3.98 24.51
N LEU A 174 10.02 -3.32 23.39
CA LEU A 174 10.93 -3.78 22.36
C LEU A 174 12.33 -3.24 22.68
N THR A 175 13.29 -4.15 22.82
CA THR A 175 14.67 -3.82 23.15
C THR A 175 15.41 -3.31 21.91
N ALA A 176 16.16 -2.22 22.09
CA ALA A 176 17.06 -1.75 21.05
C ALA A 176 18.28 -2.69 20.94
N LYS A 177 18.71 -2.96 19.70
CA LYS A 177 19.93 -3.74 19.42
C LYS A 177 21.18 -3.06 19.96
N ASP A 178 21.20 -1.73 19.90
CA ASP A 178 22.19 -0.88 20.57
C ASP A 178 21.50 0.18 21.42
N PRO A 179 21.43 -0.03 22.75
CA PRO A 179 20.83 0.90 23.70
C PRO A 179 21.50 2.29 23.77
N ASN A 180 22.74 2.43 23.28
CA ASN A 180 23.44 3.71 23.25
C ASN A 180 22.98 4.60 22.08
N ILE A 181 22.45 3.98 21.02
CA ILE A 181 21.96 4.69 19.82
C ILE A 181 20.43 4.87 19.90
N HIS A 182 19.70 3.84 20.32
CA HIS A 182 18.24 3.85 20.39
C HIS A 182 17.76 3.46 21.78
N LYS A 183 16.76 4.18 22.29
CA LYS A 183 16.05 3.80 23.53
C LYS A 183 15.03 2.71 23.22
N ALA A 184 14.77 1.84 24.18
CA ALA A 184 13.65 0.90 24.10
C ALA A 184 12.32 1.63 23.83
N ILE A 185 11.44 0.99 23.07
CA ILE A 185 10.12 1.51 22.71
C ILE A 185 9.05 0.50 23.12
N THR A 186 7.83 0.94 23.42
CA THR A 186 6.72 0.01 23.68
C THR A 186 6.00 -0.39 22.39
N VAL A 187 5.18 -1.45 22.42
CA VAL A 187 4.27 -1.81 21.32
C VAL A 187 3.37 -0.63 20.93
N GLN A 188 2.88 0.14 21.90
CA GLN A 188 2.17 1.39 21.64
C GLN A 188 3.01 2.41 20.87
N ASN A 189 4.24 2.67 21.32
CA ASN A 189 5.09 3.60 20.60
C ASN A 189 5.43 3.11 19.18
N MET A 190 5.59 1.79 19.02
CA MET A 190 5.75 1.14 17.73
C MET A 190 4.58 1.45 16.80
N LEU A 191 3.36 1.01 17.15
CA LEU A 191 2.19 1.12 16.27
C LEU A 191 1.74 2.57 16.05
N ASP A 192 1.83 3.43 17.08
CA ASP A 192 1.37 4.81 16.94
C ASP A 192 2.35 5.69 16.18
N LYS A 193 3.66 5.50 16.41
CA LYS A 193 4.67 6.51 16.07
C LYS A 193 5.89 6.00 15.33
N LYS A 194 6.30 4.74 15.44
CA LYS A 194 7.60 4.28 14.91
C LYS A 194 7.49 3.36 13.70
N LEU A 195 6.40 2.63 13.54
CA LEU A 195 6.15 1.83 12.34
C LEU A 195 5.96 2.76 11.13
N ARG A 196 6.70 2.49 10.07
CA ARG A 196 6.73 3.29 8.83
C ARG A 196 6.53 2.45 7.59
N TRP A 197 7.03 1.22 7.59
CA TRP A 197 6.73 0.27 6.54
C TRP A 197 6.83 -1.17 7.03
N VAL A 198 6.13 -2.07 6.34
CA VAL A 198 6.33 -3.52 6.35
C VAL A 198 6.45 -4.03 4.91
N THR A 199 7.29 -5.03 4.68
CA THR A 199 7.48 -5.69 3.38
C THR A 199 6.76 -7.03 3.34
N LEU A 200 5.95 -7.27 2.30
CA LEU A 200 5.26 -8.54 2.07
C LEU A 200 5.91 -9.29 0.90
N GLY A 201 6.11 -10.59 1.02
CA GLY A 201 6.79 -11.39 -0.01
C GLY A 201 8.27 -11.00 -0.18
N GLY A 202 8.65 -10.48 -1.34
CA GLY A 202 10.00 -9.96 -1.60
C GLY A 202 10.47 -8.88 -0.62
N GLN A 203 11.68 -9.07 -0.06
CA GLN A 203 12.21 -8.21 1.00
C GLN A 203 13.16 -7.15 0.42
N TYR A 204 12.70 -5.90 0.30
CA TYR A 204 13.53 -4.82 -0.21
C TYR A 204 14.59 -4.38 0.82
N ASN A 205 15.87 -4.38 0.44
CA ASN A 205 16.94 -3.91 1.32
C ASN A 205 17.19 -2.40 1.11
N TRP A 206 16.85 -1.59 2.11
CA TRP A 206 17.00 -0.13 2.04
C TRP A 206 18.46 0.37 2.05
N THR A 207 19.39 -0.43 2.56
CA THR A 207 20.83 -0.09 2.60
C THR A 207 21.48 -0.32 1.25
N THR A 208 21.26 -1.48 0.64
CA THR A 208 21.86 -1.85 -0.66
C THR A 208 20.98 -1.46 -1.85
N LYS A 209 19.72 -1.05 -1.60
CA LYS A 209 18.71 -0.68 -2.59
C LYS A 209 18.43 -1.77 -3.64
N VAL A 210 18.50 -3.03 -3.23
CA VAL A 210 18.21 -4.19 -4.09
C VAL A 210 17.35 -5.20 -3.34
N TYR A 211 16.67 -6.06 -4.09
CA TYR A 211 16.13 -7.30 -3.51
C TYR A 211 17.27 -8.31 -3.35
N PRO A 212 17.45 -8.92 -2.16
CA PRO A 212 18.44 -9.96 -1.93
C PRO A 212 18.28 -11.14 -2.89
N ASP A 213 19.38 -11.82 -3.18
CA ASP A 213 19.34 -13.11 -3.90
C ASP A 213 18.80 -14.22 -2.98
N GLY A 214 18.15 -15.23 -3.58
CA GLY A 214 17.53 -16.35 -2.87
C GLY A 214 15.99 -16.34 -2.95
N PRO A 215 15.32 -17.39 -2.46
CA PRO A 215 13.86 -17.44 -2.45
C PRO A 215 13.31 -16.40 -1.46
N PRO A 216 12.44 -15.47 -1.89
CA PRO A 216 11.78 -14.56 -0.97
C PRO A 216 10.74 -15.31 -0.12
N PRO A 217 10.31 -14.74 1.02
CA PRO A 217 9.05 -15.10 1.65
C PRO A 217 7.90 -15.15 0.64
N ALA A 218 6.93 -16.03 0.87
CA ALA A 218 5.77 -16.13 0.00
C ALA A 218 4.94 -14.83 0.10
N PHE A 219 4.53 -14.30 -1.04
CA PHE A 219 3.58 -13.18 -1.05
C PHE A 219 2.20 -13.68 -0.60
N PRO A 220 1.43 -12.93 0.21
CA PRO A 220 0.10 -13.35 0.65
C PRO A 220 -0.85 -13.59 -0.53
N ALA A 221 -1.22 -14.87 -0.72
CA ALA A 221 -1.91 -15.31 -1.93
C ALA A 221 -3.32 -14.72 -2.09
N ASP A 222 -4.00 -14.39 -0.98
CA ASP A 222 -5.31 -13.74 -1.01
C ASP A 222 -5.22 -12.28 -1.50
N ILE A 223 -4.23 -11.52 -1.04
CA ILE A 223 -3.94 -10.17 -1.54
C ILE A 223 -3.51 -10.23 -3.02
N ALA A 224 -2.70 -11.22 -3.40
CA ALA A 224 -2.30 -11.39 -4.80
C ALA A 224 -3.49 -11.63 -5.73
N ARG A 225 -4.42 -12.54 -5.35
CA ARG A 225 -5.62 -12.82 -6.15
C ARG A 225 -6.55 -11.62 -6.24
N LEU A 226 -6.77 -10.90 -5.11
CA LEU A 226 -7.56 -9.67 -5.09
C LEU A 226 -7.03 -8.63 -6.10
N LEU A 227 -5.72 -8.37 -6.06
CA LEU A 227 -5.11 -7.37 -6.93
C LEU A 227 -4.99 -7.84 -8.38
N GLY A 228 -4.76 -9.13 -8.61
CA GLY A 228 -4.68 -9.72 -9.96
C GLY A 228 -5.97 -9.58 -10.77
N ALA A 229 -7.13 -9.45 -10.11
CA ALA A 229 -8.40 -9.18 -10.79
C ALA A 229 -8.47 -7.77 -11.40
N ALA A 230 -7.82 -6.78 -10.78
CA ALA A 230 -7.79 -5.40 -11.27
C ALA A 230 -6.53 -5.09 -12.10
N PHE A 231 -5.43 -5.81 -11.86
CA PHE A 231 -4.12 -5.58 -12.45
C PHE A 231 -3.49 -6.89 -12.95
N PRO A 232 -4.11 -7.55 -13.94
CA PRO A 232 -3.67 -8.87 -14.42
C PRO A 232 -2.27 -8.86 -15.04
N GLU A 233 -1.74 -7.69 -15.39
CA GLU A 233 -0.40 -7.53 -15.97
C GLU A 233 0.72 -7.66 -14.92
N THR A 234 0.41 -7.64 -13.62
CA THR A 234 1.40 -7.69 -12.54
C THR A 234 1.25 -8.94 -11.69
N ASP A 235 2.28 -9.77 -11.65
CA ASP A 235 2.40 -10.84 -10.67
C ASP A 235 2.88 -10.27 -9.33
N ALA A 236 2.05 -10.37 -8.30
CA ALA A 236 2.33 -9.83 -6.98
C ALA A 236 3.40 -10.66 -6.26
N GLN A 237 4.65 -10.21 -6.33
CA GLN A 237 5.81 -10.92 -5.76
C GLN A 237 6.40 -10.21 -4.54
N ALA A 238 6.26 -8.88 -4.47
CA ALA A 238 6.72 -8.07 -3.37
C ALA A 238 5.75 -6.92 -3.11
N ALA A 239 5.63 -6.49 -1.86
CA ALA A 239 4.98 -5.23 -1.55
C ALA A 239 5.68 -4.46 -0.44
N ILE A 240 5.51 -3.14 -0.47
CA ILE A 240 5.83 -2.25 0.63
C ILE A 240 4.52 -1.61 1.09
N VAL A 241 4.08 -1.96 2.29
CA VAL A 241 2.96 -1.31 2.97
C VAL A 241 3.53 -0.16 3.76
N ASN A 242 3.26 1.07 3.34
CA ASN A 242 3.72 2.29 3.98
C ASN A 242 2.65 2.83 4.95
N PHE A 243 3.10 3.28 6.13
CA PHE A 243 2.27 3.84 7.18
C PHE A 243 2.59 5.33 7.34
N TYR A 244 1.60 6.18 7.09
CA TYR A 244 1.74 7.62 7.22
C TYR A 244 0.79 8.19 8.27
N SER A 245 1.29 9.15 9.04
CA SER A 245 0.52 10.08 9.87
C SER A 245 0.48 11.46 9.20
N ALA A 246 -0.33 12.39 9.72
CA ALA A 246 -0.57 13.71 9.12
C ALA A 246 0.68 14.55 8.73
N ASN A 247 1.79 14.35 9.44
CA ASN A 247 3.05 15.08 9.22
C ASN A 247 4.09 14.27 8.43
N ASP A 248 3.81 13.01 8.11
CA ASP A 248 4.72 12.22 7.30
C ASP A 248 4.63 12.65 5.84
N THR A 249 5.75 12.53 5.13
CA THR A 249 5.87 12.81 3.69
C THR A 249 6.75 11.75 3.05
N LEU A 250 6.60 11.54 1.76
CA LEU A 250 7.52 10.72 0.96
C LEU A 250 8.20 11.61 -0.07
N SER A 251 9.51 11.77 0.07
CA SER A 251 10.31 12.59 -0.84
C SER A 251 10.21 12.09 -2.28
N MET A 252 10.39 13.00 -3.24
CA MET A 252 10.46 12.64 -4.65
C MET A 252 11.56 11.61 -4.91
N HIS A 253 11.20 10.47 -5.46
CA HIS A 253 12.08 9.34 -5.74
C HIS A 253 11.65 8.60 -7.02
N ARG A 254 12.40 7.56 -7.39
CA ARG A 254 12.10 6.62 -8.46
C ARG A 254 12.29 5.20 -7.95
N ASP A 255 11.43 4.30 -8.41
CA ASP A 255 11.53 2.87 -8.14
C ASP A 255 12.26 2.20 -9.31
N VAL A 256 13.54 1.86 -9.12
CA VAL A 256 14.42 1.31 -10.17
C VAL A 256 15.14 0.05 -9.71
N SER A 257 14.65 -0.59 -8.65
CA SER A 257 15.35 -1.69 -7.98
C SER A 257 14.93 -3.08 -8.50
N GLU A 258 13.80 -3.16 -9.19
CA GLU A 258 13.26 -4.38 -9.77
C GLU A 258 14.00 -4.79 -11.05
N LYS A 259 14.07 -6.10 -11.34
CA LYS A 259 14.76 -6.63 -12.54
C LYS A 259 13.85 -6.70 -13.78
N CYS A 260 12.57 -6.35 -13.65
CA CYS A 260 11.58 -6.26 -14.73
C CYS A 260 10.96 -4.85 -14.83
N ASP A 261 10.35 -4.55 -15.96
CA ASP A 261 9.66 -3.28 -16.25
C ASP A 261 8.12 -3.34 -16.09
N VAL A 262 7.63 -4.41 -15.46
CA VAL A 262 6.21 -4.58 -15.11
C VAL A 262 5.73 -3.45 -14.20
N GLY A 263 4.45 -3.08 -14.35
CA GLY A 263 3.87 -1.95 -13.65
C GLY A 263 3.82 -2.13 -12.14
N LEU A 264 3.71 -0.99 -11.45
CA LEU A 264 3.59 -0.92 -10.00
C LEU A 264 2.15 -0.57 -9.63
N ILE A 265 1.57 -1.35 -8.72
CA ILE A 265 0.23 -1.12 -8.17
C ILE A 265 0.37 -0.34 -6.86
N SER A 266 -0.37 0.74 -6.69
CA SER A 266 -0.43 1.50 -5.44
C SER A 266 -1.88 1.73 -5.02
N VAL A 267 -2.29 1.11 -3.91
CA VAL A 267 -3.63 1.28 -3.31
C VAL A 267 -3.55 2.21 -2.09
N SER A 268 -4.52 3.11 -1.95
CA SER A 268 -4.61 4.07 -0.82
C SER A 268 -5.76 3.69 0.13
N ILE A 269 -5.51 3.68 1.45
CA ILE A 269 -6.53 3.43 2.49
C ILE A 269 -6.35 4.44 3.63
N GLY A 270 -7.44 5.02 4.15
CA GLY A 270 -7.43 5.97 5.27
C GLY A 270 -7.50 7.43 4.82
N CYS A 271 -6.78 8.30 5.53
CA CYS A 271 -6.67 9.72 5.19
C CYS A 271 -6.20 9.94 3.75
N ASP A 272 -6.68 11.02 3.15
CA ASP A 272 -6.28 11.45 1.81
C ASP A 272 -4.78 11.79 1.78
N GLY A 273 -4.16 11.53 0.64
CA GLY A 273 -2.79 11.93 0.36
C GLY A 273 -2.71 12.70 -0.95
N LEU A 274 -1.88 13.74 -0.99
CA LEU A 274 -1.43 14.31 -2.26
C LEU A 274 -0.31 13.43 -2.79
N PHE A 275 -0.53 12.79 -3.93
CA PHE A 275 0.47 12.06 -4.70
C PHE A 275 0.96 12.96 -5.84
N MET A 276 2.26 13.07 -6.01
CA MET A 276 2.87 13.89 -7.04
C MET A 276 3.67 13.02 -7.99
N ILE A 277 3.56 13.25 -9.30
CA ILE A 277 4.26 12.50 -10.34
C ILE A 277 4.74 13.41 -11.48
N SER A 278 5.98 13.27 -11.94
CA SER A 278 6.54 14.09 -13.02
C SER A 278 5.98 13.74 -14.39
N HIS A 279 5.91 14.74 -15.27
CA HIS A 279 5.62 14.56 -16.70
C HIS A 279 6.70 13.75 -17.40
N ASP A 280 6.36 13.24 -18.58
CA ASP A 280 7.26 12.43 -19.42
C ASP A 280 8.54 13.17 -19.85
N ASP A 281 8.46 14.48 -20.03
CA ASP A 281 9.56 15.37 -20.41
C ASP A 281 10.38 15.87 -19.20
N GLY A 282 9.89 15.65 -17.97
CA GLY A 282 10.51 16.12 -16.73
C GLY A 282 10.35 17.62 -16.44
N GLU A 283 9.61 18.36 -17.26
CA GLU A 283 9.46 19.82 -17.16
C GLU A 283 8.31 20.25 -16.23
N GLY A 284 7.46 19.32 -15.83
CA GLY A 284 6.35 19.54 -14.92
C GLY A 284 5.99 18.30 -14.10
N CYS A 285 4.91 18.41 -13.33
CA CYS A 285 4.35 17.32 -12.55
C CYS A 285 2.84 17.52 -12.36
N GLU A 286 2.14 16.42 -12.18
CA GLU A 286 0.76 16.41 -11.73
C GLU A 286 0.69 16.16 -10.22
N VAL A 287 -0.28 16.78 -9.56
CA VAL A 287 -0.58 16.58 -8.14
C VAL A 287 -1.99 16.02 -8.05
N ILE A 288 -2.12 14.81 -7.52
CA ILE A 288 -3.36 14.04 -7.50
C ILE A 288 -3.76 13.83 -6.05
N ARG A 289 -4.98 14.20 -5.69
CA ARG A 289 -5.56 13.86 -4.39
C ARG A 289 -6.09 12.43 -4.46
N LEU A 290 -5.42 11.52 -3.74
CA LEU A 290 -5.84 10.12 -3.60
C LEU A 290 -6.58 9.93 -2.29
N ARG A 291 -7.80 9.41 -2.37
CA ARG A 291 -8.69 9.07 -1.26
C ARG A 291 -8.62 7.59 -0.92
N SER A 292 -9.27 7.22 0.18
CA SER A 292 -9.43 5.83 0.60
C SER A 292 -10.17 5.00 -0.46
N GLY A 293 -9.51 3.97 -0.98
CA GLY A 293 -10.02 3.08 -2.03
C GLY A 293 -9.47 3.38 -3.42
N ASP A 294 -8.84 4.54 -3.62
CA ASP A 294 -8.23 4.89 -4.90
C ASP A 294 -6.98 4.05 -5.16
N ALA A 295 -6.77 3.72 -6.44
CA ALA A 295 -5.57 3.06 -6.91
C ALA A 295 -4.87 3.83 -8.02
N VAL A 296 -3.55 3.72 -8.05
CA VAL A 296 -2.69 4.19 -9.13
C VAL A 296 -1.89 3.02 -9.65
N TYR A 297 -1.81 2.88 -10.97
CA TYR A 297 -0.94 1.93 -11.63
C TYR A 297 0.08 2.66 -12.51
N MET A 298 1.36 2.42 -12.26
CA MET A 298 2.46 3.06 -12.98
C MET A 298 3.17 2.04 -13.87
N SER A 299 3.02 2.18 -15.19
CA SER A 299 3.60 1.30 -16.20
C SER A 299 4.32 2.11 -17.28
N GLY A 300 5.15 1.46 -18.10
CA GLY A 300 5.84 2.15 -19.20
C GLY A 300 6.72 3.31 -18.70
N ARG A 301 6.43 4.55 -19.14
CA ARG A 301 7.22 5.74 -18.74
C ARG A 301 6.96 6.14 -17.28
N SER A 302 5.70 6.11 -16.84
CA SER A 302 5.33 6.49 -15.47
C SER A 302 5.95 5.56 -14.41
N ARG A 303 6.23 4.30 -14.77
CA ARG A 303 6.94 3.32 -13.92
C ARG A 303 8.29 3.85 -13.40
N PHE A 304 8.91 4.75 -14.15
CA PHE A 304 10.22 5.35 -13.85
C PHE A 304 10.12 6.87 -13.64
N ALA A 305 8.92 7.43 -13.53
CA ALA A 305 8.73 8.85 -13.27
C ALA A 305 9.17 9.21 -11.84
N TRP A 306 9.60 10.46 -11.65
CA TRP A 306 9.78 10.99 -10.30
C TRP A 306 8.43 11.08 -9.62
N HIS A 307 8.28 10.48 -8.45
CA HIS A 307 7.04 10.54 -7.69
C HIS A 307 7.26 10.63 -6.18
N GLY A 308 6.24 11.08 -5.45
CA GLY A 308 6.31 11.28 -4.00
C GLY A 308 4.97 11.64 -3.40
N VAL A 309 4.95 11.80 -2.08
CA VAL A 309 3.75 12.15 -1.30
C VAL A 309 4.09 13.39 -0.46
N PRO A 310 3.88 14.62 -0.99
CA PRO A 310 4.20 15.85 -0.25
C PRO A 310 3.32 16.07 0.98
N LYS A 311 2.10 15.51 1.04
CA LYS A 311 1.15 15.81 2.11
C LYS A 311 0.19 14.65 2.39
N ILE A 312 0.01 14.33 3.67
CA ILE A 312 -1.19 13.65 4.17
C ILE A 312 -2.16 14.69 4.70
N ILE A 313 -3.43 14.58 4.32
CA ILE A 313 -4.48 15.51 4.74
C ILE A 313 -5.13 14.94 6.01
N PRO A 314 -4.90 15.53 7.20
CA PRO A 314 -5.52 15.03 8.42
C PRO A 314 -7.04 15.13 8.36
N GLU A 315 -7.74 14.38 9.21
CA GLU A 315 -9.20 14.46 9.40
C GLU A 315 -10.05 14.12 8.16
N THR A 316 -9.45 13.50 7.14
CA THR A 316 -10.14 13.00 5.93
C THR A 316 -10.37 11.49 5.92
N CYS A 317 -9.92 10.77 6.95
CA CYS A 317 -10.18 9.32 7.03
C CYS A 317 -11.70 9.06 6.99
N PRO A 318 -12.19 8.14 6.14
CA PRO A 318 -13.62 7.86 6.03
C PRO A 318 -14.24 7.49 7.38
N THR A 319 -15.46 7.97 7.63
CA THR A 319 -16.14 7.80 8.92
C THR A 319 -16.33 6.33 9.32
N TRP A 320 -16.55 5.44 8.35
CA TRP A 320 -16.69 4.00 8.57
C TRP A 320 -15.36 3.29 8.87
N LEU A 321 -14.21 3.91 8.56
CA LEU A 321 -12.88 3.35 8.79
C LEU A 321 -12.19 3.95 10.01
N ARG A 322 -12.57 5.17 10.41
CA ARG A 322 -11.86 5.95 11.44
C ARG A 322 -11.68 5.20 12.76
N ASP A 323 -12.67 4.39 13.16
CA ASP A 323 -12.72 3.68 14.44
C ASP A 323 -12.04 2.29 14.37
N TRP A 324 -11.52 1.88 13.21
CA TRP A 324 -10.70 0.67 13.06
C TRP A 324 -9.54 0.67 14.09
N PRO A 325 -9.22 -0.48 14.74
CA PRO A 325 -9.62 -1.86 14.42
C PRO A 325 -10.96 -2.31 14.99
N GLY A 326 -11.72 -1.40 15.59
CA GLY A 326 -13.07 -1.67 16.07
C GLY A 326 -13.12 -2.24 17.50
N PRO A 327 -14.29 -2.70 17.95
CA PRO A 327 -14.57 -2.98 19.35
C PRO A 327 -13.82 -4.20 19.92
N GLU A 328 -13.32 -5.09 19.06
CA GLU A 328 -12.46 -6.22 19.47
C GLU A 328 -11.10 -5.74 20.01
N TYR A 329 -10.70 -4.50 19.66
CA TYR A 329 -9.43 -3.89 20.01
C TYR A 329 -9.63 -2.54 20.71
N PRO A 330 -10.28 -2.51 21.89
CA PRO A 330 -10.77 -1.28 22.51
C PRO A 330 -9.66 -0.26 22.82
N PHE A 331 -8.45 -0.73 23.16
CA PHE A 331 -7.29 0.16 23.38
C PHE A 331 -6.88 0.92 22.10
N TRP A 332 -7.06 0.30 20.94
CA TRP A 332 -6.65 0.83 19.64
C TRP A 332 -7.80 1.48 18.86
N GLN A 333 -8.97 1.64 19.47
CA GLN A 333 -10.09 2.29 18.81
C GLN A 333 -9.69 3.67 18.30
N GLY A 334 -9.94 3.92 17.01
CA GLY A 334 -9.57 5.21 16.40
C GLY A 334 -8.17 5.24 15.78
N TRP A 335 -7.42 4.13 15.78
CA TRP A 335 -6.03 4.10 15.30
C TRP A 335 -5.90 4.61 13.86
N MET A 336 -6.87 4.31 12.99
CA MET A 336 -6.87 4.78 11.59
C MET A 336 -7.27 6.25 11.40
N SER A 337 -7.90 6.90 12.39
CA SER A 337 -8.53 8.23 12.25
C SER A 337 -7.62 9.32 11.68
N GLY A 338 -6.32 9.25 11.98
CA GLY A 338 -5.30 10.20 11.50
C GLY A 338 -4.22 9.58 10.62
N LYS A 339 -4.48 8.39 10.04
CA LYS A 339 -3.48 7.60 9.31
C LYS A 339 -3.89 7.35 7.86
N ARG A 340 -2.87 7.25 7.01
CA ARG A 340 -2.97 6.75 5.64
C ARG A 340 -2.08 5.54 5.49
N ILE A 341 -2.63 4.45 4.97
CA ILE A 341 -1.90 3.23 4.61
C ILE A 341 -1.82 3.17 3.09
N ASN A 342 -0.68 2.74 2.57
CA ASN A 342 -0.47 2.61 1.14
C ASN A 342 0.22 1.29 0.82
N LEU A 343 -0.48 0.43 0.10
CA LEU A 343 0.01 -0.85 -0.37
C LEU A 343 0.62 -0.68 -1.76
N ASN A 344 1.95 -0.80 -1.87
CA ASN A 344 2.66 -0.74 -3.15
C ASN A 344 3.10 -2.15 -3.54
N VAL A 345 2.50 -2.73 -4.57
CA VAL A 345 2.79 -4.10 -5.04
C VAL A 345 3.59 -4.08 -6.33
N ARG A 346 4.55 -5.00 -6.41
CA ARG A 346 5.57 -5.04 -7.44
C ARG A 346 5.84 -6.48 -7.86
N GLN A 347 6.18 -6.63 -9.14
CA GLN A 347 6.84 -7.81 -9.64
C GLN A 347 8.35 -7.58 -9.60
N MET A 348 9.12 -8.55 -9.09
CA MET A 348 10.57 -8.43 -8.97
C MET A 348 11.30 -9.00 -10.20
N THR A 349 10.75 -10.08 -10.77
CA THR A 349 11.34 -10.81 -11.91
C THR A 349 10.27 -11.36 -12.85
N ASP A 350 10.63 -11.61 -14.12
CA ASP A 350 9.74 -12.24 -15.12
C ASP A 350 9.53 -13.75 -14.90
N ALA A 351 10.33 -14.37 -14.04
CA ALA A 351 10.21 -15.79 -13.73
C ALA A 351 9.04 -16.00 -12.76
N LYS A 352 8.05 -16.81 -13.16
CA LYS A 352 7.08 -17.35 -12.21
C LYS A 352 7.86 -18.17 -11.18
N PRO A 353 7.64 -17.99 -9.87
CA PRO A 353 8.20 -18.89 -8.87
C PRO A 353 7.79 -20.31 -9.25
N ASN A 354 8.76 -21.23 -9.32
CA ASN A 354 8.50 -22.62 -9.63
C ASN A 354 7.53 -23.18 -8.57
N GLN A 355 6.26 -23.37 -8.94
CA GLN A 355 5.25 -23.98 -8.05
C GLN A 355 5.64 -25.41 -7.64
N ASP A 356 6.56 -26.05 -8.39
CA ASP A 356 7.06 -27.40 -8.12
C ASP A 356 8.12 -27.48 -7.01
N ALA A 357 8.67 -26.35 -6.53
CA ALA A 357 9.68 -26.39 -5.45
C ALA A 357 9.07 -26.61 -4.06
N ALA A 358 7.75 -26.42 -3.89
CA ALA A 358 7.04 -26.62 -2.62
C ALA A 358 6.66 -28.09 -2.35
N LEU A 359 6.96 -29.01 -3.28
CA LEU A 359 6.72 -30.46 -3.14
C LEU A 359 8.00 -31.28 -2.91
N ALA A 360 9.13 -30.62 -2.66
CA ALA A 360 10.45 -31.27 -2.58
C ALA A 360 11.20 -31.06 -1.25
N LEU A 361 10.54 -30.65 -0.17
CA LEU A 361 11.10 -30.67 1.19
C LEU A 361 10.14 -31.32 2.17
#